data_AF-A0A238K917-F1
#
_entry.id   AF-A0A238K917-F1
#
_cell.length_a   1.000
_cell.length_b   1.000
_cell.length_c   1.000
_cell.angle_alpha   90.00
_cell.angle_beta   90.00
_cell.angle_gamma   90.00
#
_symmetry.space_group_name_H-M   'P 1'
#
loop_
_entity.id
_entity.type
_entity.pdbx_description
1 polymer ?
#
loop_
_entity_poly.entity_id
_entity_poly.type
_entity_poly.pdbx_seq_one_letter_code
_entity_poly.pdbx_strand_id
1 'polypeptide(L)' 'MKAMLAGFAATIVIAIAANFGLAEIGFSAQDRYSSDSVRLD' A
#
# COMPACT_ATOMS: atom_id res chain seq x y z
N MET A 1 26.28 -4.77 8.86
CA MET A 1 25.91 -4.28 7.50
C MET A 1 24.97 -5.22 6.75
N LYS A 2 25.29 -6.51 6.59
CA LYS A 2 24.42 -7.46 5.85
C LYS A 2 22.98 -7.55 6.38
N ALA A 3 22.82 -7.50 7.71
CA ALA A 3 21.50 -7.46 8.35
C ALA A 3 20.70 -6.19 8.03
N MET A 4 21.35 -5.02 7.91
CA MET A 4 20.67 -3.79 7.48
C MET A 4 20.21 -3.89 6.02
N LEU A 5 21.06 -4.42 5.14
CA LEU A 5 20.71 -4.61 3.72
C LEU A 5 19.55 -5.59 3.55
N ALA A 6 19.54 -6.68 4.33
CA ALA A 6 18.44 -7.64 4.36
C ALA A 6 17.13 -6.99 4.86
N GLY A 7 17.20 -6.16 5.90
CA GLY A 7 16.07 -5.39 6.39
C GLY A 7 15.49 -4.49 5.30
N PHE A 8 16.34 -3.69 4.65
CA PHE A 8 15.93 -2.81 3.55
C PHE A 8 15.29 -3.57 2.38
N ALA A 9 15.92 -4.67 1.96
CA ALA A 9 15.38 -5.53 0.90
C ALA A 9 14.02 -6.10 1.28
N ALA A 10 13.86 -6.57 2.52
CA ALA A 10 12.57 -7.07 3.02
C ALA A 10 11.50 -5.98 3.03
N THR A 11 11.84 -4.74 3.43
CA THR A 11 10.88 -3.62 3.42
C THR A 11 10.38 -3.32 2.01
N ILE A 12 11.27 -3.32 1.02
CA ILE A 12 10.91 -3.09 -0.39
C ILE A 12 9.97 -4.19 -0.88
N VAL A 13 10.29 -5.47 -0.60
CA VAL A 13 9.44 -6.60 -1.00
C VAL A 13 8.06 -6.51 -0.37
N ILE A 14 7.97 -6.19 0.92
CA ILE A 14 6.69 -6.02 1.63
C ILE A 14 5.89 -4.86 1.03
N ALA A 15 6.52 -3.73 0.71
CA ALA A 15 5.85 -2.57 0.13
C ALA A 15 5.24 -2.89 -1.24
N ILE A 16 5.99 -3.57 -2.11
CA ILE A 16 5.51 -4.00 -3.43
C ILE A 16 4.35 -5.00 -3.26
N ALA A 17 4.53 -6.02 -2.42
CA ALA A 17 3.51 -7.01 -2.15
C ALA A 17 2.23 -6.39 -1.57
N ALA A 18 2.35 -5.39 -0.71
CA ALA A 18 1.20 -4.66 -0.17
C ALA A 18 0.50 -3.83 -1.25
N ASN A 19 1.25 -3.12 -2.09
CA ASN A 19 0.66 -2.29 -3.15
C ASN A 19 -0.19 -3.11 -4.12
N PHE A 20 0.28 -4.29 -4.53
CA PHE A 20 -0.47 -5.15 -5.45
C PHE A 20 -1.46 -6.07 -4.73
N GLY A 21 -1.09 -6.61 -3.57
CA GLY A 21 -1.90 -7.58 -2.82
C GLY A 21 -3.07 -6.95 -2.05
N LEU A 22 -2.89 -5.80 -1.40
CA LEU A 22 -4.00 -5.15 -0.69
C LEU A 22 -5.00 -4.51 -1.67
N ALA A 23 -4.54 -4.06 -2.84
CA ALA A 23 -5.43 -3.56 -3.89
C ALA A 23 -6.42 -4.64 -4.35
N GLU A 24 -5.94 -5.87 -4.58
CA GLU A 24 -6.79 -7.01 -4.97
C GLU A 24 -7.77 -7.44 -3.86
N ILE A 25 -7.35 -7.35 -2.59
CA ILE A 25 -8.18 -7.74 -1.44
C ILE A 25 -9.21 -6.64 -1.08
N GLY A 26 -9.27 -5.53 -1.84
CA GLY A 26 -10.22 -4.43 -1.60
C GLY A 26 -9.85 -3.54 -0.41
N PHE A 27 -8.59 -3.59 0.04
CA PHE A 27 -8.02 -2.68 1.05
C PHE A 27 -7.49 -1.37 0.44
N SER A 28 -7.79 -1.10 -0.84
CA SER A 28 -7.54 0.18 -1.49
C SER A 28 -8.19 1.31 -0.67
N ALA A 29 -7.34 2.04 0.07
CA ALA A 29 -7.77 3.23 0.80
C ALA A 29 -8.35 4.28 -0.16
N GLN A 30 -7.86 4.30 -1.40
CA GLN A 30 -8.37 5.17 -2.45
C GLN A 30 -9.84 4.87 -2.77
N ASP A 31 -10.21 3.60 -2.94
CA ASP A 31 -11.62 3.23 -3.21
C ASP A 31 -12.50 3.40 -1.97
N ARG A 32 -11.96 3.12 -0.77
CA ARG A 32 -12.74 3.22 0.48
C ARG A 32 -13.06 4.66 0.89
N TYR A 33 -12.21 5.62 0.53
CA TYR A 33 -12.41 7.05 0.83
C TYR A 33 -12.83 7.89 -0.39
N SER A 34 -12.87 7.33 -1.60
CA SER A 34 -13.48 7.97 -2.77
C SER A 34 -14.99 7.83 -2.70
N SER A 35 -15.63 8.75 -1.96
CA SER A 35 -17.09 8.91 -1.94
C SER A 35 -17.47 10.21 -2.63
N ASP A 36 -18.49 10.18 -3.49
CA ASP A 36 -19.16 11.36 -4.07
C ASP A 36 -19.74 12.32 -3.01
N SER A 37 -19.72 11.95 -1.73
CA SER A 37 -20.21 12.79 -0.64
C SER A 37 -19.31 13.97 -0.28
N VAL A 38 -18.08 14.06 -0.81
CA VAL A 38 -17.19 15.22 -0.63
C VAL A 38 -17.19 16.05 -1.93
N ARG A 39 -18.38 16.47 -2.36
CA ARG A 39 -18.49 17.55 -3.35
C ARG A 39 -18.18 18.86 -2.64
N LEU A 40 -16.98 19.38 -2.88
CA LEU A 40 -16.57 20.75 -2.57
C LEU A 40 -16.85 21.64 -3.78
N ASP A 41 -18.10 21.62 -4.26
CA ASP A 41 -18.63 22.61 -5.19
C ASP A 41 -19.35 23.70 -4.39
#